data_AF-A0A6M1YHG9-F1
#
_entry.id   AF-A0A6M1YHG9-F1
#
_cell.length_a   1.000
_cell.length_b   1.000
_cell.length_c   1.000
_cell.angle_alpha   90.00
_cell.angle_beta   90.00
_cell.angle_gamma   90.00
#
_symmetry.space_group_name_H-M   'P 1'
#
loop_
_entity.id
_entity.type
_entity.pdbx_description
1 polymer ?
#
loop_
_entity_poly.entity_id
_entity_poly.type
_entity_poly.pdbx_seq_one_letter_code
_entity_poly.pdbx_strand_id
1 'polypeptide(L)'
;MSIAFPKTKLLCSIQKLNVTTTAWNRLLKHVPESMRTLALFIDEIVKHYVKENKQHLKYEEIDMKLPLEEEEKRGFDIKVFVATHSYKRPVANFLAQLDEENQFKETTHHFLIFFYRTVRTVDEIFTLTMGKAWEVVKPYRSFAFPIAVTKRLMEPGQSTVRSRDLVGSTYSKVLQYKAPHERVTESEDLDQITFFSKFFFREDASIYDLANFRKRIWCADVGLGIFKINKAFNFKFYFPLLDHLAEIFRHEPTQTTDSEPETDDNIGFMFLERVCQVDVEIVHRLDDALKRGLYAIYSENPAPSLDFVHRYTDDYFASRRYTFVFGPDEKSSFNIPPTSNDVMKLLRKHFGYISEDEFRKKLFEVKVAFLRKGSHFSESIFKFFEGEVVDKQGCHYFKLGGIWWSVRAEFFILIQQDFERLLTRCLISQDETAQLKRLWLPSKDLAGFTRTDFEKTTQEPLEAVSGQLKRKGRGSVGSTDDSIPPHTKKSKKTLFLWKKEEFYLRQKKENILSQILFLWI
;
A
#
# COMPACT_ATOMS: atom_id res chain seq x y z
N MET A 1 -30.06 11.94 -22.81
CA MET A 1 -31.00 12.24 -21.71
C MET A 1 -30.48 13.52 -21.03
N SER A 2 -31.26 14.60 -20.94
CA SER A 2 -30.81 15.84 -20.27
C SER A 2 -31.06 15.72 -18.76
N ILE A 3 -30.02 15.86 -17.93
CA ILE A 3 -30.14 15.84 -16.46
C ILE A 3 -29.71 17.20 -15.90
N ALA A 4 -30.63 17.91 -15.25
CA ALA A 4 -30.32 19.14 -14.53
C ALA A 4 -29.80 18.83 -13.11
N PHE A 5 -28.56 19.21 -12.79
CA PHE A 5 -27.94 19.05 -11.46
C PHE A 5 -27.91 20.27 -10.51
N PRO A 6 -28.42 21.48 -10.82
CA PRO A 6 -28.08 22.67 -10.03
C PRO A 6 -28.58 22.64 -8.57
N LYS A 7 -29.52 21.75 -8.22
CA LYS A 7 -30.05 21.59 -6.85
C LYS A 7 -29.68 20.26 -6.17
N THR A 8 -28.97 19.37 -6.87
CA THR A 8 -28.66 18.03 -6.34
C THR A 8 -27.36 18.06 -5.56
N LYS A 9 -27.42 17.61 -4.29
CA LYS A 9 -26.22 17.42 -3.47
C LYS A 9 -25.60 16.07 -3.78
N LEU A 10 -24.31 16.05 -4.09
CA LEU A 10 -23.55 14.84 -4.38
C LEU A 10 -22.51 14.63 -3.29
N LEU A 11 -22.45 13.40 -2.76
CA LEU A 11 -21.33 12.91 -1.96
C LEU A 11 -20.47 12.05 -2.89
N CYS A 12 -19.26 12.49 -3.17
CA CYS A 12 -18.36 11.80 -4.10
C CYS A 12 -16.93 11.74 -3.56
N SER A 13 -16.17 10.81 -4.13
CA SER A 13 -14.72 10.78 -3.99
C SER A 13 -14.10 11.65 -5.07
N ILE A 14 -13.10 12.46 -4.70
CA ILE A 14 -12.33 13.31 -5.59
C ILE A 14 -11.01 12.60 -5.91
N GLN A 15 -10.70 12.44 -7.19
CA GLN A 15 -9.40 11.97 -7.66
C GLN A 15 -8.84 12.92 -8.71
N LYS A 16 -7.58 13.32 -8.56
CA LYS A 16 -6.80 13.94 -9.65
C LYS A 16 -6.21 12.83 -10.51
N LEU A 17 -6.22 12.98 -11.83
CA LEU A 17 -5.54 12.05 -12.74
C LEU A 17 -4.14 12.55 -13.10
N ASN A 18 -3.22 11.60 -13.24
CA ASN A 18 -1.89 11.80 -13.77
C ASN A 18 -1.94 11.67 -15.29
N VAL A 19 -1.86 12.83 -15.95
CA VAL A 19 -1.80 12.95 -17.40
C VAL A 19 -0.32 12.85 -17.82
N THR A 20 0.24 11.64 -17.78
CA THR A 20 1.64 11.42 -18.16
C THR A 20 1.79 11.17 -19.65
N THR A 21 2.95 11.49 -20.23
CA THR A 21 3.30 11.16 -21.62
C THR A 21 3.09 9.68 -21.92
N THR A 22 3.38 8.80 -20.96
CA THR A 22 3.12 7.36 -21.10
C THR A 22 1.64 7.02 -21.12
N ALA A 23 0.82 7.65 -20.27
CA ALA A 23 -0.62 7.45 -20.31
C ALA A 23 -1.21 7.92 -21.65
N TRP A 24 -0.78 9.09 -22.13
CA TRP A 24 -1.10 9.61 -23.46
C TRP A 24 -0.72 8.62 -24.56
N ASN A 25 0.54 8.20 -24.60
CA ASN A 25 1.03 7.31 -25.64
C ASN A 25 0.38 5.92 -25.59
N ARG A 26 0.00 5.43 -24.41
CA ARG A 26 -0.71 4.16 -24.26
C ARG A 26 -2.13 4.23 -24.81
N LEU A 27 -2.88 5.28 -24.47
CA LEU A 27 -4.29 5.39 -24.85
C LEU A 27 -4.48 5.95 -26.27
N LEU A 28 -3.61 6.86 -26.70
CA LEU A 28 -3.72 7.61 -27.94
C LEU A 28 -2.56 7.33 -28.89
N LYS A 29 -2.02 6.11 -28.85
CA LYS A 29 -0.92 5.64 -29.71
C LYS A 29 -1.16 5.92 -31.20
N HIS A 30 -2.41 5.87 -31.63
CA HIS A 30 -2.82 6.01 -33.02
C HIS A 30 -3.29 7.43 -33.39
N VAL A 31 -3.34 8.35 -32.43
CA VAL A 31 -3.80 9.72 -32.65
C VAL A 31 -2.60 10.66 -32.79
N PRO A 32 -2.51 11.42 -33.89
CA PRO A 32 -1.46 12.43 -34.08
C PRO A 32 -1.40 13.40 -32.90
N GLU A 33 -0.19 13.80 -32.50
CA GLU A 33 0.01 14.67 -31.33
C GLU A 33 -0.75 16.01 -31.45
N SER A 34 -0.80 16.57 -32.65
CA SER A 34 -1.56 17.81 -32.94
C SER A 34 -3.07 17.69 -32.74
N MET A 35 -3.62 16.48 -32.68
CA MET A 35 -5.04 16.22 -32.48
C MET A 35 -5.35 15.73 -31.06
N ARG A 36 -4.34 15.58 -30.20
CA ARG A 36 -4.52 15.12 -28.84
C ARG A 36 -5.15 16.21 -27.98
N THR A 37 -6.31 15.92 -27.40
CA THR A 37 -7.02 16.83 -26.49
C THR A 37 -7.41 16.09 -25.21
N LEU A 38 -7.56 16.82 -24.10
CA LEU A 38 -7.98 16.21 -22.83
C LEU A 38 -9.33 15.51 -22.93
N ALA A 39 -10.25 16.09 -23.72
CA ALA A 39 -11.53 15.49 -24.02
C ALA A 39 -11.41 14.11 -24.67
N LEU A 40 -10.49 13.93 -25.63
CA LEU A 40 -10.23 12.65 -26.28
C LEU A 40 -9.54 11.67 -25.34
N PHE A 41 -8.60 12.15 -24.52
CA PHE A 41 -7.94 11.32 -23.52
C PHE A 41 -8.93 10.74 -22.51
N ILE A 42 -9.90 11.55 -22.05
CA ILE A 42 -10.99 11.12 -21.17
C ILE A 42 -11.85 10.04 -21.84
N ASP A 43 -12.21 10.22 -23.11
CA ASP A 43 -13.01 9.23 -23.84
C ASP A 43 -12.27 7.88 -23.94
N GLU A 44 -10.97 7.92 -24.22
CA GLU A 44 -10.16 6.70 -24.29
C GLU A 44 -9.99 6.02 -22.94
N ILE A 45 -9.95 6.76 -21.81
CA ILE A 45 -9.99 6.14 -20.46
C ILE A 45 -11.26 5.29 -20.30
N VAL A 46 -12.42 5.86 -20.61
CA VAL A 46 -13.71 5.18 -20.44
C VAL A 46 -13.83 4.01 -21.40
N LYS A 47 -13.47 4.19 -22.68
CA LYS A 47 -13.46 3.11 -23.68
C LYS A 47 -12.53 1.97 -23.29
N HIS A 48 -11.33 2.28 -22.81
CA HIS A 48 -10.37 1.27 -22.35
C HIS A 48 -10.96 0.43 -21.22
N TYR A 49 -11.57 1.06 -20.21
CA TYR A 49 -12.23 0.33 -19.12
C TYR A 49 -13.36 -0.57 -19.62
N VAL A 50 -14.24 -0.07 -20.50
CA VAL A 50 -15.38 -0.85 -21.05
C VAL A 50 -14.87 -2.04 -21.86
N LYS A 51 -13.78 -1.87 -22.63
CA LYS A 51 -13.15 -2.93 -23.42
C LYS A 51 -12.57 -4.04 -22.54
N GLU A 52 -11.91 -3.68 -21.44
CA GLU A 52 -11.32 -4.63 -20.50
C GLU A 52 -12.37 -5.32 -19.61
N ASN A 53 -13.46 -4.63 -19.27
CA ASN A 53 -14.44 -5.08 -18.27
C ASN A 53 -15.81 -5.36 -18.90
N LYS A 54 -15.84 -6.16 -19.97
CA LYS A 54 -17.01 -6.48 -20.82
C LYS A 54 -18.32 -6.86 -20.09
N GLN A 55 -18.27 -7.21 -18.80
CA GLN A 55 -19.40 -7.72 -18.02
C GLN A 55 -19.82 -6.85 -16.82
N HIS A 56 -19.13 -5.75 -16.49
CA HIS A 56 -19.40 -5.04 -15.23
C HIS A 56 -20.36 -3.85 -15.36
N LEU A 57 -19.97 -2.80 -16.09
CA LEU A 57 -20.71 -1.55 -16.18
C LEU A 57 -20.47 -0.91 -17.54
N LYS A 58 -21.53 -0.64 -18.30
CA LYS A 58 -21.48 0.16 -19.53
C LYS A 58 -21.73 1.61 -19.17
N TYR A 59 -20.76 2.46 -19.46
CA TYR A 59 -20.85 3.90 -19.25
C TYR A 59 -21.29 4.58 -20.53
N GLU A 60 -22.31 5.42 -20.42
CA GLU A 60 -22.80 6.26 -21.50
C GLU A 60 -22.51 7.72 -21.16
N GLU A 61 -22.03 8.48 -22.15
CA GLU A 61 -21.83 9.91 -22.00
C GLU A 61 -23.18 10.63 -21.96
N ILE A 62 -23.31 11.57 -21.05
CA ILE A 62 -24.48 12.41 -20.91
C ILE A 62 -24.08 13.85 -21.22
N ASP A 63 -24.71 14.42 -22.25
CA ASP A 63 -24.62 15.85 -22.52
C ASP A 63 -25.29 16.62 -21.37
N MET A 64 -24.47 17.36 -20.63
CA MET A 64 -24.88 18.07 -19.42
C MET A 64 -24.90 19.57 -19.69
N LYS A 65 -26.10 20.14 -19.79
CA LYS A 65 -26.28 21.59 -19.86
C LYS A 65 -26.31 22.17 -18.45
N LEU A 66 -25.22 22.82 -18.07
CA LEU A 66 -25.13 23.53 -16.80
C LEU A 66 -25.57 24.98 -16.99
N PRO A 67 -26.57 25.47 -16.22
CA PRO A 67 -26.92 26.88 -16.20
C PRO A 67 -25.92 27.63 -15.31
N LEU A 68 -24.66 27.66 -15.73
CA LEU A 68 -23.56 28.35 -15.05
C LEU A 68 -22.82 29.22 -16.06
N GLU A 69 -22.49 30.43 -15.63
CA GLU A 69 -21.65 31.34 -16.41
C GLU A 69 -20.22 30.78 -16.51
N GLU A 70 -19.47 31.15 -17.55
CA GLU A 70 -18.09 30.68 -17.75
C GLU A 70 -17.16 31.03 -16.57
N GLU A 71 -17.39 32.17 -15.93
CA GLU A 71 -16.66 32.59 -14.73
C GLU A 71 -16.89 31.65 -13.54
N GLU A 72 -18.12 31.15 -13.38
CA GLU A 72 -18.47 30.20 -12.31
C GLU A 72 -17.81 28.83 -12.53
N LYS A 73 -17.53 28.47 -13.78
CA LYS A 73 -16.84 27.22 -14.14
C LYS A 73 -15.34 27.26 -13.86
N ARG A 74 -14.74 28.43 -13.57
CA ARG A 74 -13.29 28.58 -13.30
C ARG A 74 -12.41 27.98 -14.42
N GLY A 75 -12.89 28.06 -15.66
CA GLY A 75 -12.24 27.50 -16.85
C GLY A 75 -12.26 25.98 -16.96
N PHE A 76 -13.04 25.27 -16.14
CA PHE A 76 -13.21 23.82 -16.29
C PHE A 76 -14.28 23.47 -17.32
N ASP A 77 -13.88 22.62 -18.28
CA ASP A 77 -14.79 21.82 -19.08
C ASP A 77 -15.24 20.58 -18.31
N ILE A 78 -16.38 20.00 -18.70
CA ILE A 78 -16.98 18.85 -18.04
C ILE A 78 -17.37 17.75 -19.02
N LYS A 79 -17.09 16.51 -18.64
CA LYS A 79 -17.67 15.31 -19.24
C LYS A 79 -18.33 14.43 -18.19
N VAL A 80 -19.55 13.99 -18.44
CA VAL A 80 -20.32 13.15 -17.52
C VAL A 80 -20.58 11.80 -18.15
N PHE A 81 -20.24 10.75 -17.42
CA PHE A 81 -20.55 9.38 -17.79
C PHE A 81 -21.39 8.72 -16.70
N VAL A 82 -22.39 7.95 -17.12
CA VAL A 82 -23.28 7.23 -16.20
C VAL A 82 -23.36 5.77 -16.59
N ALA A 83 -23.24 4.90 -15.60
CA ALA A 83 -23.61 3.50 -15.72
C ALA A 83 -24.76 3.19 -14.78
N THR A 84 -25.81 2.56 -15.30
CA THR A 84 -26.93 2.08 -14.49
C THR A 84 -26.77 0.59 -14.25
N HIS A 85 -26.83 0.18 -12.99
CA HIS A 85 -26.74 -1.21 -12.59
C HIS A 85 -27.99 -1.60 -11.81
N SER A 86 -28.80 -2.51 -12.38
CA SER A 86 -29.89 -3.16 -11.66
C SER A 86 -29.32 -4.34 -10.87
N TYR A 87 -29.49 -4.34 -9.56
CA TYR A 87 -29.12 -5.47 -8.73
C TYR A 87 -30.30 -5.87 -7.86
N LYS A 88 -30.42 -7.17 -7.60
CA LYS A 88 -31.37 -7.68 -6.61
C LYS A 88 -30.62 -7.78 -5.29
N ARG A 89 -31.04 -7.01 -4.26
CA ARG A 89 -30.50 -7.17 -2.89
C ARG A 89 -30.75 -8.58 -2.39
N PRO A 90 -29.95 -9.12 -1.45
CA PRO A 90 -30.24 -10.40 -0.80
C PRO A 90 -31.66 -10.46 -0.20
N VAL A 91 -32.11 -9.37 0.43
CA VAL A 91 -33.49 -9.24 0.94
C VAL A 91 -34.51 -9.19 -0.18
N ALA A 92 -34.23 -8.48 -1.29
CA ALA A 92 -35.12 -8.46 -2.45
C ALA A 92 -35.20 -9.84 -3.15
N ASN A 93 -34.11 -10.61 -3.16
CA ASN A 93 -34.10 -12.00 -3.62
C ASN A 93 -34.92 -12.90 -2.69
N PHE A 94 -34.79 -12.72 -1.38
CA PHE A 94 -35.60 -13.45 -0.39
C PHE A 94 -37.09 -13.11 -0.50
N LEU A 95 -37.44 -11.83 -0.67
CA LEU A 95 -38.83 -11.39 -0.84
C LEU A 95 -39.41 -11.83 -2.19
N ALA A 96 -38.61 -11.79 -3.27
CA ALA A 96 -39.02 -12.30 -4.58
C ALA A 96 -39.18 -13.83 -4.62
N GLN A 97 -38.67 -14.56 -3.61
CA GLN A 97 -38.98 -15.99 -3.41
C GLN A 97 -40.31 -16.21 -2.68
N LEU A 98 -40.81 -15.18 -1.98
CA LEU A 98 -42.08 -15.23 -1.24
C LEU A 98 -43.26 -14.70 -2.07
N ASP A 99 -42.99 -13.87 -3.07
CA ASP A 99 -43.99 -13.29 -3.98
C ASP A 99 -43.36 -13.13 -5.38
N GLU A 100 -43.71 -14.02 -6.32
CA GLU A 100 -43.13 -14.06 -7.67
C GLU A 100 -43.53 -12.85 -8.54
N GLU A 101 -44.65 -12.18 -8.21
CA GLU A 101 -45.18 -11.05 -8.99
C GLU A 101 -44.44 -9.73 -8.70
N ASN A 102 -43.80 -9.60 -7.52
CA ASN A 102 -43.10 -8.38 -7.12
C ASN A 102 -41.57 -8.50 -7.25
N GLN A 103 -41.06 -8.28 -8.48
CA GLN A 103 -39.61 -8.14 -8.70
C GLN A 103 -39.11 -6.78 -8.20
N PHE A 104 -38.70 -6.72 -6.93
CA PHE A 104 -37.99 -5.57 -6.36
C PHE A 104 -36.60 -5.39 -7.01
N LYS A 105 -36.56 -4.69 -8.14
CA LYS A 105 -35.31 -4.28 -8.82
C LYS A 105 -34.93 -2.88 -8.36
N GLU A 106 -33.88 -2.77 -7.55
CA GLU A 106 -33.26 -1.48 -7.29
C GLU A 106 -32.25 -1.17 -8.41
N THR A 107 -32.36 0.04 -8.97
CA THR A 107 -31.36 0.59 -9.87
C THR A 107 -30.40 1.47 -9.09
N THR A 108 -29.11 1.12 -9.09
CA THR A 108 -28.05 2.03 -8.65
C THR A 108 -27.40 2.69 -9.84
N HIS A 109 -27.20 4.00 -9.76
CA HIS A 109 -26.44 4.75 -10.73
C HIS A 109 -25.01 4.94 -10.24
N HIS A 110 -24.06 4.79 -11.15
CA HIS A 110 -22.65 5.08 -10.95
C HIS A 110 -22.30 6.27 -11.82
N PHE A 111 -21.94 7.38 -11.18
CA PHE A 111 -21.58 8.63 -11.86
C PHE A 111 -20.08 8.77 -11.88
N LEU A 112 -19.57 9.09 -13.07
CA LEU A 112 -18.19 9.43 -13.34
C LEU A 112 -18.18 10.82 -14.00
N ILE A 113 -17.71 11.82 -13.28
CA ILE A 113 -17.74 13.22 -13.74
C ILE A 113 -16.32 13.72 -13.83
N PHE A 114 -15.88 14.07 -15.03
CA PHE A 114 -14.57 14.66 -15.29
C PHE A 114 -14.70 16.17 -15.35
N PHE A 115 -13.81 16.85 -14.62
CA PHE A 115 -13.55 18.29 -14.72
C PHE A 115 -12.15 18.43 -15.28
N TYR A 116 -11.99 19.13 -16.40
CA TYR A 116 -10.69 19.25 -17.03
C TYR A 116 -10.45 20.63 -17.59
N ARG A 117 -9.18 21.02 -17.64
CA ARG A 117 -8.71 22.28 -18.21
C ARG A 117 -7.22 22.20 -18.50
N THR A 118 -6.73 23.14 -19.29
CA THR A 118 -5.30 23.39 -19.44
C THR A 118 -5.00 24.76 -18.87
N VAL A 119 -4.23 24.81 -17.79
CA VAL A 119 -3.78 26.08 -17.18
C VAL A 119 -2.32 26.27 -17.55
N ARG A 120 -2.03 27.33 -18.32
CA ARG A 120 -0.71 27.59 -18.91
C ARG A 120 -0.28 26.41 -19.82
N THR A 121 0.50 25.48 -19.29
CA THR A 121 1.02 24.29 -19.98
C THR A 121 0.73 23.00 -19.20
N VAL A 122 -0.05 23.08 -18.12
CA VAL A 122 -0.36 21.96 -17.25
C VAL A 122 -1.79 21.49 -17.51
N ASP A 123 -1.90 20.24 -17.91
CA ASP A 123 -3.18 19.57 -18.08
C ASP A 123 -3.71 19.06 -16.74
N GLU A 124 -4.92 19.49 -16.40
CA GLU A 124 -5.59 19.14 -15.17
C GLU A 124 -6.84 18.32 -15.47
N ILE A 125 -6.94 17.15 -14.86
CA ILE A 125 -8.16 16.34 -14.88
C ILE A 125 -8.46 15.93 -13.44
N PHE A 126 -9.60 16.37 -12.94
CA PHE A 126 -10.21 15.92 -11.71
C PHE A 126 -11.43 15.07 -12.02
N THR A 127 -11.68 14.09 -11.16
CA THR A 127 -12.80 13.18 -11.30
C THR A 127 -13.57 13.08 -10.01
N LEU A 128 -14.89 13.23 -10.12
CA LEU A 128 -15.84 12.95 -9.05
C LEU A 128 -16.47 11.60 -9.35
N THR A 129 -16.31 10.67 -8.41
CA THR A 129 -16.79 9.30 -8.57
C THR A 129 -17.82 8.92 -7.51
N MET A 130 -18.91 8.28 -7.95
CA MET A 130 -19.96 7.74 -7.08
C MET A 130 -20.17 6.25 -7.34
N GLY A 131 -20.43 5.49 -6.27
CA GLY A 131 -20.61 4.03 -6.35
C GLY A 131 -19.35 3.31 -6.82
N LYS A 132 -19.42 2.57 -7.94
CA LYS A 132 -18.29 1.82 -8.50
C LYS A 132 -17.52 2.55 -9.61
N ALA A 133 -17.88 3.81 -9.89
CA ALA A 133 -17.23 4.62 -10.93
C ALA A 133 -15.72 4.85 -10.72
N TRP A 134 -15.24 4.78 -9.48
CA TRP A 134 -13.83 4.91 -9.16
C TRP A 134 -12.95 3.84 -9.81
N GLU A 135 -13.51 2.68 -10.19
CA GLU A 135 -12.76 1.61 -10.84
C GLU A 135 -12.25 2.02 -12.23
N VAL A 136 -12.98 2.89 -12.93
CA VAL A 136 -12.64 3.39 -14.28
C VAL A 136 -11.34 4.20 -14.25
N VAL A 137 -11.22 5.07 -13.25
CA VAL A 137 -10.11 6.03 -13.15
C VAL A 137 -8.96 5.55 -12.26
N LYS A 138 -9.16 4.42 -11.56
CA LYS A 138 -8.16 3.82 -10.67
C LYS A 138 -6.76 3.71 -11.28
N PRO A 139 -6.57 3.31 -12.56
CA PRO A 139 -5.23 3.17 -13.15
C PRO A 139 -4.51 4.50 -13.42
N TYR A 140 -5.24 5.62 -13.41
CA TYR A 140 -4.75 6.94 -13.82
C TYR A 140 -4.67 7.93 -12.67
N ARG A 141 -5.09 7.55 -11.46
CA ARG A 141 -5.13 8.46 -10.30
C ARG A 141 -3.73 8.89 -9.86
N SER A 142 -3.63 10.13 -9.42
CA SER A 142 -2.45 10.70 -8.77
C SER A 142 -2.43 10.32 -7.29
N PHE A 143 -1.35 9.68 -6.85
CA PHE A 143 -1.15 9.34 -5.43
C PHE A 143 -0.62 10.53 -4.63
N ALA A 144 0.11 11.44 -5.27
CA ALA A 144 0.64 12.64 -4.64
C ALA A 144 -0.46 13.65 -4.31
N PHE A 145 -1.52 13.72 -5.12
CA PHE A 145 -2.63 14.66 -4.92
C PHE A 145 -3.24 14.63 -3.50
N PRO A 146 -3.77 13.51 -3.00
CA PRO A 146 -4.34 13.47 -1.66
C PRO A 146 -3.31 13.79 -0.57
N ILE A 147 -2.03 13.47 -0.78
CA ILE A 147 -0.94 13.74 0.18
C ILE A 147 -0.69 15.24 0.28
N ALA A 148 -0.53 15.93 -0.86
CA ALA A 148 -0.33 17.39 -0.91
C ALA A 148 -1.48 18.13 -0.21
N VAL A 149 -2.73 17.75 -0.51
CA VAL A 149 -3.92 18.32 0.14
C VAL A 149 -3.92 18.06 1.65
N THR A 150 -3.53 16.85 2.07
CA THR A 150 -3.49 16.49 3.49
C THR A 150 -2.46 17.31 4.25
N LYS A 151 -1.23 17.43 3.71
CA LYS A 151 -0.14 18.22 4.31
C LYS A 151 -0.52 19.68 4.51
N ARG A 152 -1.29 20.24 3.58
CA ARG A 152 -1.71 21.64 3.63
C ARG A 152 -2.88 21.90 4.56
N LEU A 153 -3.92 21.05 4.54
CA LEU A 153 -5.22 21.40 5.15
C LEU A 153 -5.55 20.66 6.46
N MET A 154 -4.82 19.60 6.82
CA MET A 154 -5.24 18.70 7.89
C MET A 154 -4.47 18.87 9.19
N GLU A 155 -5.14 18.56 10.29
CA GLU A 155 -4.50 18.33 11.58
C GLU A 155 -3.78 16.96 11.57
N PRO A 156 -2.56 16.85 12.13
CA PRO A 156 -1.82 15.59 12.22
C PRO A 156 -2.53 14.46 12.98
N GLY A 157 -3.68 14.73 13.61
CA GLY A 157 -4.49 13.74 14.31
C GLY A 157 -5.29 12.84 13.36
N GLN A 158 -5.21 11.53 13.60
CA GLN A 158 -5.97 10.50 12.87
C GLN A 158 -7.10 9.96 13.75
N SER A 159 -8.28 9.70 13.18
CA SER A 159 -9.35 9.00 13.92
C SER A 159 -9.43 7.51 13.58
N THR A 160 -9.09 7.16 12.34
CA THR A 160 -9.18 5.80 11.85
C THR A 160 -8.13 5.60 10.78
N VAL A 161 -7.38 4.50 10.89
CA VAL A 161 -6.32 4.14 9.95
C VAL A 161 -6.50 2.70 9.55
N ARG A 162 -6.41 2.43 8.25
CA ARG A 162 -6.17 1.10 7.72
C ARG A 162 -4.78 1.07 7.11
N SER A 163 -3.94 0.24 7.68
CA SER A 163 -2.56 0.07 7.24
C SER A 163 -2.18 -1.40 7.13
N ARG A 164 -0.98 -1.62 6.60
CA ARG A 164 -0.29 -2.91 6.56
C ARG A 164 1.20 -2.66 6.78
N ASP A 165 1.82 -3.48 7.61
CA ASP A 165 3.27 -3.45 7.79
C ASP A 165 3.95 -3.92 6.48
N LEU A 166 5.01 -3.21 6.05
CA LEU A 166 5.86 -3.59 4.92
C LEU A 166 6.54 -4.93 5.15
N VAL A 167 6.90 -5.18 6.41
CA VAL A 167 7.60 -6.39 6.87
C VAL A 167 6.79 -7.03 8.00
N GLY A 168 6.73 -8.35 8.03
CA GLY A 168 6.06 -9.12 9.07
C GLY A 168 4.76 -9.77 8.61
N SER A 169 4.03 -10.36 9.55
CA SER A 169 2.87 -11.23 9.27
C SER A 169 1.51 -10.50 9.29
N THR A 170 1.50 -9.18 9.50
CA THR A 170 0.28 -8.38 9.59
C THR A 170 -0.24 -8.00 8.20
N TYR A 171 -1.21 -8.76 7.66
CA TYR A 171 -1.76 -8.48 6.32
C TYR A 171 -2.69 -7.25 6.26
N SER A 172 -3.34 -6.88 7.36
CA SER A 172 -4.06 -5.60 7.49
C SER A 172 -4.35 -5.32 8.96
N LYS A 173 -4.28 -4.05 9.35
CA LYS A 173 -4.67 -3.55 10.67
C LYS A 173 -5.63 -2.39 10.49
N VAL A 174 -6.67 -2.34 11.30
CA VAL A 174 -7.56 -1.17 11.43
C VAL A 174 -7.40 -0.62 12.84
N LEU A 175 -6.90 0.60 12.94
CA LEU A 175 -6.77 1.34 14.19
C LEU A 175 -7.90 2.36 14.28
N GLN A 176 -8.52 2.45 15.45
CA GLN A 176 -9.51 3.47 15.77
C GLN A 176 -9.04 4.23 17.00
N TYR A 177 -8.85 5.53 16.86
CA TYR A 177 -8.40 6.41 17.92
C TYR A 177 -9.62 7.06 18.57
N LYS A 178 -9.70 7.02 19.90
CA LYS A 178 -10.88 7.48 20.64
C LYS A 178 -10.96 9.00 20.75
N ALA A 179 -9.81 9.67 20.73
CA ALA A 179 -9.74 11.13 20.70
C ALA A 179 -9.19 11.59 19.34
N PRO A 180 -9.74 12.64 18.71
CA PRO A 180 -8.95 13.40 17.76
C PRO A 180 -7.67 13.84 18.49
N HIS A 181 -6.51 13.79 17.83
CA HIS A 181 -5.20 14.17 18.39
C HIS A 181 -4.42 13.12 19.21
N GLU A 182 -4.81 11.84 19.26
CA GLU A 182 -3.82 10.80 19.61
C GLU A 182 -2.80 10.73 18.46
N ARG A 183 -1.71 11.50 18.60
CA ARG A 183 -0.59 11.50 17.67
C ARG A 183 -0.05 10.09 17.58
N VAL A 184 -0.06 9.52 16.38
CA VAL A 184 0.86 8.43 16.10
C VAL A 184 2.26 9.02 16.23
N THR A 185 3.05 8.50 17.14
CA THR A 185 4.46 8.83 17.25
C THR A 185 5.12 8.53 15.92
N GLU A 186 5.96 9.45 15.42
CA GLU A 186 6.63 9.31 14.12
C GLU A 186 7.31 7.95 13.94
N SER A 187 7.75 7.31 15.03
CA SER A 187 8.41 6.00 15.01
C SER A 187 7.50 4.79 14.76
N GLU A 188 6.19 4.88 14.96
CA GLU A 188 5.29 3.71 14.89
C GLU A 188 4.75 3.42 13.49
N ASP A 189 4.68 4.44 12.62
CA ASP A 189 4.07 4.34 11.27
C ASP A 189 5.09 4.30 10.13
N LEU A 190 6.39 4.22 10.45
CA LEU A 190 7.43 4.24 9.43
C LEU A 190 7.28 3.05 8.50
N ASP A 191 7.29 1.84 9.04
CA ASP A 191 7.22 0.60 8.28
C ASP A 191 5.82 0.26 7.73
N GLN A 192 4.89 1.21 7.64
CA GLN A 192 3.51 0.93 7.28
C GLN A 192 3.06 1.56 5.96
N ILE A 193 2.38 0.76 5.14
CA ILE A 193 1.58 1.26 4.02
C ILE A 193 0.23 1.68 4.56
N THR A 194 -0.04 2.97 4.51
CA THR A 194 -1.36 3.52 4.83
C THR A 194 -2.27 3.44 3.60
N PHE A 195 -3.28 2.57 3.65
CA PHE A 195 -4.26 2.45 2.57
C PHE A 195 -5.39 3.47 2.67
N PHE A 196 -5.75 3.83 3.89
CA PHE A 196 -6.83 4.73 4.23
C PHE A 196 -6.58 5.34 5.60
N SER A 197 -6.79 6.65 5.71
CA SER A 197 -6.79 7.37 6.98
C SER A 197 -7.87 8.43 6.97
N LYS A 198 -8.49 8.64 8.13
CA LYS A 198 -9.47 9.70 8.34
C LYS A 198 -8.83 10.82 9.16
N PHE A 199 -8.81 12.02 8.59
CA PHE A 199 -8.21 13.21 9.16
C PHE A 199 -9.26 14.32 9.36
N PHE A 200 -8.97 15.22 10.29
CA PHE A 200 -9.75 16.44 10.48
C PHE A 200 -9.03 17.62 9.85
N PHE A 201 -9.80 18.55 9.29
CA PHE A 201 -9.23 19.81 8.81
C PHE A 201 -8.78 20.65 10.01
N ARG A 202 -7.69 21.40 9.82
CA ARG A 202 -7.26 22.43 10.78
C ARG A 202 -8.35 23.47 10.96
N GLU A 203 -8.40 24.12 12.12
CA GLU A 203 -9.43 25.10 12.43
C GLU A 203 -9.34 26.37 11.56
N ASP A 204 -8.14 26.69 11.11
CA ASP A 204 -7.79 27.84 10.27
C ASP A 204 -7.66 27.51 8.78
N ALA A 205 -7.94 26.27 8.37
CA ALA A 205 -7.71 25.79 7.02
C ALA A 205 -8.45 26.64 5.96
N SER A 206 -7.72 27.02 4.90
CA SER A 206 -8.20 27.85 3.79
C SER A 206 -9.48 27.35 3.11
N ILE A 207 -9.70 26.03 3.12
CA ILE A 207 -10.90 25.40 2.58
C ILE A 207 -12.20 25.91 3.22
N TYR A 208 -12.14 26.47 4.44
CA TYR A 208 -13.29 27.01 5.15
C TYR A 208 -13.82 28.34 4.60
N ASP A 209 -13.02 29.08 3.83
CA ASP A 209 -13.47 30.32 3.18
C ASP A 209 -14.22 30.07 1.87
N LEU A 210 -14.16 28.84 1.35
CA LEU A 210 -15.00 28.44 0.25
C LEU A 210 -16.47 28.46 0.70
N ALA A 211 -17.36 29.08 -0.09
CA ALA A 211 -18.78 29.34 0.23
C ALA A 211 -19.62 28.15 0.75
N ASN A 212 -19.09 26.93 0.74
CA ASN A 212 -19.75 25.67 1.09
C ASN A 212 -19.25 25.04 2.38
N PHE A 213 -18.17 25.55 2.91
CA PHE A 213 -17.65 25.17 4.19
C PHE A 213 -18.10 26.25 5.17
N ARG A 214 -19.04 25.88 6.04
CA ARG A 214 -19.31 26.70 7.23
C ARG A 214 -18.24 26.34 8.25
N LYS A 215 -17.76 27.31 9.05
CA LYS A 215 -16.88 27.10 10.21
C LYS A 215 -17.46 26.03 11.15
N ARG A 216 -17.12 24.78 10.86
CA ARG A 216 -17.43 23.55 11.60
C ARG A 216 -16.26 22.63 11.32
N ILE A 217 -15.87 21.84 12.31
CA ILE A 217 -14.80 20.86 12.14
C ILE A 217 -15.30 19.78 11.18
N TRP A 218 -14.70 19.73 9.99
CA TRP A 218 -14.98 18.70 8.99
C TRP A 218 -13.88 17.63 9.01
N CYS A 219 -14.21 16.46 8.48
CA CYS A 219 -13.23 15.39 8.28
C CYS A 219 -13.20 14.95 6.81
N ALA A 220 -12.03 14.49 6.40
CA ALA A 220 -11.80 13.89 5.11
C ALA A 220 -11.25 12.48 5.27
N ASP A 221 -11.76 11.60 4.41
CA ASP A 221 -11.20 10.28 4.18
C ASP A 221 -10.12 10.42 3.10
N VAL A 222 -8.90 10.06 3.45
CA VAL A 222 -7.73 10.10 2.58
C VAL A 222 -7.31 8.66 2.32
N GLY A 223 -7.26 8.26 1.07
CA GLY A 223 -6.84 6.92 0.68
C GLY A 223 -5.93 6.94 -0.53
N LEU A 224 -5.61 5.76 -1.05
CA LEU A 224 -4.73 5.61 -2.21
C LEU A 224 -5.24 6.42 -3.40
N GLY A 225 -4.63 7.59 -3.68
CA GLY A 225 -5.04 8.48 -4.77
C GLY A 225 -6.50 8.98 -4.69
N ILE A 226 -7.09 9.00 -3.49
CA ILE A 226 -8.48 9.41 -3.28
C ILE A 226 -8.55 10.40 -2.12
N PHE A 227 -9.27 11.50 -2.34
CA PHE A 227 -9.64 12.47 -1.32
C PHE A 227 -11.16 12.54 -1.25
N LYS A 228 -11.77 12.22 -0.10
CA LYS A 228 -13.22 12.23 0.05
C LYS A 228 -13.62 13.04 1.26
N ILE A 229 -14.31 14.13 1.00
CA ILE A 229 -14.95 14.93 2.05
C ILE A 229 -16.28 14.26 2.36
N ASN A 230 -16.52 13.86 3.61
CA ASN A 230 -17.73 13.15 4.02
C ASN A 230 -18.95 14.09 4.17
N LYS A 231 -19.17 14.92 3.14
CA LYS A 231 -20.26 15.89 3.03
C LYS A 231 -20.73 15.97 1.60
N ALA A 232 -22.04 16.02 1.41
CA ALA A 232 -22.62 16.24 0.09
C ALA A 232 -22.68 17.74 -0.25
N PHE A 233 -22.22 18.10 -1.45
CA PHE A 233 -22.19 19.48 -1.96
C PHE A 233 -23.09 19.63 -3.18
N ASN A 234 -23.69 20.81 -3.40
CA ASN A 234 -24.34 21.06 -4.68
C ASN A 234 -23.30 21.05 -5.80
N PHE A 235 -23.70 20.62 -6.99
CA PHE A 235 -22.79 20.44 -8.11
C PHE A 235 -21.92 21.68 -8.43
N LYS A 236 -22.54 22.87 -8.48
CA LYS A 236 -21.86 24.15 -8.78
C LYS A 236 -20.71 24.51 -7.83
N PHE A 237 -20.66 23.88 -6.67
CA PHE A 237 -19.68 24.15 -5.64
C PHE A 237 -18.43 23.29 -5.75
N TYR A 238 -18.44 22.29 -6.63
CA TYR A 238 -17.23 21.55 -6.94
C TYR A 238 -16.22 22.38 -7.73
N PHE A 239 -16.63 23.33 -8.57
CA PHE A 239 -15.69 24.18 -9.30
C PHE A 239 -14.73 24.96 -8.39
N PRO A 240 -15.20 25.81 -7.44
CA PRO A 240 -14.28 26.51 -6.54
C PRO A 240 -13.50 25.56 -5.62
N LEU A 241 -14.08 24.41 -5.23
CA LEU A 241 -13.37 23.40 -4.45
C LEU A 241 -12.22 22.77 -5.24
N LEU A 242 -12.47 22.34 -6.48
CA LEU A 242 -11.47 21.70 -7.32
C LEU A 242 -10.37 22.68 -7.73
N ASP A 243 -10.73 23.93 -8.00
CA ASP A 243 -9.77 25.00 -8.28
C ASP A 243 -8.80 25.18 -7.10
N HIS A 244 -9.34 25.31 -5.89
CA HIS A 244 -8.56 25.43 -4.66
C HIS A 244 -7.66 24.20 -4.38
N LEU A 245 -8.20 22.99 -4.55
CA LEU A 245 -7.39 21.77 -4.41
C LEU A 245 -6.29 21.68 -5.48
N ALA A 246 -6.53 22.25 -6.66
CA ALA A 246 -5.54 22.33 -7.73
C ALA A 246 -4.42 23.33 -7.39
N GLU A 247 -4.74 24.50 -6.82
CA GLU A 247 -3.75 25.48 -6.31
C GLU A 247 -2.78 24.81 -5.32
N ILE A 248 -3.33 24.09 -4.33
CA ILE A 248 -2.52 23.35 -3.35
C ILE A 248 -1.61 22.33 -4.03
N PHE A 249 -2.15 21.57 -4.99
CA PHE A 249 -1.38 20.57 -5.71
C PHE A 249 -0.28 21.18 -6.60
N ARG A 250 -0.48 22.41 -7.11
CA ARG A 250 0.53 23.18 -7.84
C ARG A 250 1.53 23.89 -6.91
N HIS A 251 1.39 23.72 -5.59
CA HIS A 251 2.16 24.43 -4.57
C HIS A 251 1.99 25.96 -4.63
N GLU A 252 0.83 26.43 -5.10
CA GLU A 252 0.48 27.85 -5.06
C GLU A 252 0.12 28.26 -3.61
N PRO A 253 0.33 29.53 -3.24
CA PRO A 253 -0.01 30.02 -1.92
C PRO A 253 -1.54 30.08 -1.76
N THR A 254 -2.03 29.43 -0.71
CA THR A 254 -3.40 29.59 -0.22
C THR A 254 -3.40 30.52 1.00
N GLN A 255 -4.55 30.99 1.46
CA GLN A 255 -4.67 31.86 2.64
C GLN A 255 -5.56 31.19 3.68
N THR A 256 -5.11 31.15 4.93
CA THR A 256 -5.93 30.68 6.05
C THR A 256 -7.15 31.59 6.26
N THR A 257 -8.09 31.16 7.09
CA THR A 257 -9.27 31.98 7.43
C THR A 257 -8.92 33.31 8.11
N ASP A 258 -7.68 33.42 8.61
CA ASP A 258 -7.15 34.63 9.26
C ASP A 258 -6.28 35.46 8.30
N SER A 259 -6.32 35.16 6.99
CA SER A 259 -5.56 35.83 5.91
C SER A 259 -4.04 35.65 5.97
N GLU A 260 -3.55 34.69 6.76
CA GLU A 260 -2.13 34.34 6.80
C GLU A 260 -1.76 33.44 5.60
N PRO A 261 -0.55 33.58 5.03
CA PRO A 261 -0.08 32.67 4.00
C PRO A 261 -0.06 31.23 4.49
N GLU A 262 -0.86 30.38 3.86
CA GLU A 262 -0.88 28.95 4.11
C GLU A 262 0.13 28.30 3.15
N THR A 263 1.43 28.46 3.42
CA THR A 263 2.53 27.95 2.56
C THR A 263 3.25 26.73 3.13
N ASP A 264 3.21 26.55 4.45
CA ASP A 264 4.00 25.55 5.13
C ASP A 264 3.24 24.22 5.26
N ASP A 265 3.62 23.27 4.42
CA ASP A 265 3.16 21.88 4.49
C ASP A 265 3.53 21.26 5.85
N ASN A 266 2.55 20.67 6.53
CA ASN A 266 2.76 20.12 7.86
C ASN A 266 3.66 18.87 7.83
N ILE A 267 4.83 18.98 8.47
CA ILE A 267 5.86 17.92 8.55
C ILE A 267 5.34 16.64 9.21
N GLY A 268 4.30 16.72 10.04
CA GLY A 268 3.67 15.57 10.69
C GLY A 268 3.08 14.56 9.71
N PHE A 269 2.93 14.91 8.43
CA PHE A 269 2.47 14.02 7.36
C PHE A 269 3.59 13.50 6.46
N MET A 270 4.85 13.77 6.76
CA MET A 270 5.98 13.28 5.95
C MET A 270 5.96 11.75 5.80
N PHE A 271 5.41 11.00 6.75
CA PHE A 271 5.26 9.54 6.67
C PHE A 271 4.46 9.09 5.42
N LEU A 272 3.51 9.91 4.94
CA LEU A 272 2.72 9.60 3.74
C LEU A 272 3.55 9.63 2.44
N GLU A 273 4.70 10.30 2.43
CA GLU A 273 5.58 10.42 1.26
C GLU A 273 6.70 9.36 1.21
N ARG A 274 6.84 8.54 2.27
CA ARG A 274 7.98 7.62 2.40
C ARG A 274 7.81 6.34 1.60
N VAL A 275 6.57 5.87 1.51
CA VAL A 275 6.20 4.69 0.73
C VAL A 275 5.30 5.15 -0.42
N CYS A 276 5.89 5.22 -1.61
CA CYS A 276 5.22 5.73 -2.81
C CYS A 276 4.80 4.58 -3.71
N GLN A 277 3.70 4.76 -4.43
CA GLN A 277 3.39 3.82 -5.51
C GLN A 277 4.41 4.00 -6.65
N VAL A 278 4.85 2.87 -7.21
CA VAL A 278 5.77 2.85 -8.36
C VAL A 278 5.09 3.36 -9.62
N ASP A 279 5.82 4.15 -10.41
CA ASP A 279 5.37 4.62 -11.71
C ASP A 279 5.03 3.47 -12.66
N VAL A 280 3.96 3.66 -13.43
CA VAL A 280 3.41 2.65 -14.36
C VAL A 280 4.46 2.14 -15.35
N GLU A 281 5.43 2.99 -15.71
CA GLU A 281 6.54 2.64 -16.61
C GLU A 281 7.43 1.53 -16.04
N ILE A 282 7.68 1.58 -14.73
CA ILE A 282 8.55 0.62 -14.04
C ILE A 282 7.76 -0.64 -13.67
N VAL A 283 6.44 -0.54 -13.46
CA VAL A 283 5.57 -1.67 -13.10
C VAL A 283 5.72 -2.85 -14.07
N HIS A 284 5.77 -2.61 -15.38
CA HIS A 284 5.93 -3.70 -16.35
C HIS A 284 7.25 -4.46 -16.18
N ARG A 285 8.34 -3.74 -15.89
CA ARG A 285 9.66 -4.31 -15.62
C ARG A 285 9.67 -5.11 -14.32
N LEU A 286 9.04 -4.60 -13.27
CA LEU A 286 8.92 -5.30 -11.98
C LEU A 286 8.04 -6.53 -12.07
N ASP A 287 6.91 -6.44 -12.77
CA ASP A 287 6.05 -7.58 -13.04
C ASP A 287 6.79 -8.66 -13.83
N ASP A 288 7.65 -8.26 -14.77
CA ASP A 288 8.48 -9.21 -15.50
C ASP A 288 9.52 -9.88 -14.61
N ALA A 289 10.27 -9.09 -13.82
CA ALA A 289 11.25 -9.60 -12.87
C ALA A 289 10.61 -10.58 -11.87
N LEU A 290 9.44 -10.24 -11.32
CA LEU A 290 8.70 -11.12 -10.43
C LEU A 290 8.33 -12.44 -11.12
N LYS A 291 7.91 -12.43 -12.38
CA LYS A 291 7.61 -13.68 -13.12
C LYS A 291 8.84 -14.56 -13.27
N ARG A 292 10.01 -13.97 -13.55
CA ARG A 292 11.25 -14.75 -13.64
C ARG A 292 11.61 -15.34 -12.29
N GLY A 293 11.47 -14.57 -11.21
CA GLY A 293 11.64 -15.07 -9.84
C GLY A 293 10.67 -16.21 -9.49
N LEU A 294 9.40 -16.09 -9.87
CA LEU A 294 8.40 -17.16 -9.72
C LEU A 294 8.78 -18.41 -10.51
N TYR A 295 9.33 -18.26 -11.72
CA TYR A 295 9.81 -19.38 -12.52
C TYR A 295 11.01 -20.06 -11.86
N ALA A 296 11.97 -19.31 -11.31
CA ALA A 296 13.10 -19.90 -10.57
C ALA A 296 12.62 -20.71 -9.35
N ILE A 297 11.67 -20.17 -8.58
CA ILE A 297 11.03 -20.89 -7.46
C ILE A 297 10.33 -22.16 -7.95
N TYR A 298 9.65 -22.06 -9.09
CA TYR A 298 8.97 -23.17 -9.73
C TYR A 298 9.94 -24.27 -10.20
N SER A 299 11.05 -23.92 -10.86
CA SER A 299 11.98 -24.88 -11.47
C SER A 299 12.95 -25.50 -10.46
N GLU A 300 13.50 -24.69 -9.56
CA GLU A 300 14.59 -25.11 -8.66
C GLU A 300 14.08 -25.55 -7.29
N ASN A 301 12.81 -25.26 -6.98
CA ASN A 301 12.18 -25.53 -5.68
C ASN A 301 12.90 -24.95 -4.43
N PRO A 302 13.46 -23.73 -4.46
CA PRO A 302 13.83 -23.05 -3.23
C PRO A 302 12.59 -22.70 -2.40
N ALA A 303 12.78 -22.50 -1.09
CA ALA A 303 11.72 -21.97 -0.24
C ALA A 303 11.31 -20.57 -0.76
N PRO A 304 10.03 -20.33 -1.09
CA PRO A 304 9.61 -19.04 -1.61
C PRO A 304 9.71 -17.96 -0.53
N SER A 305 10.35 -16.84 -0.84
CA SER A 305 10.33 -15.60 -0.04
C SER A 305 9.10 -14.72 -0.30
N LEU A 306 8.06 -15.30 -0.94
CA LEU A 306 6.88 -14.58 -1.39
C LEU A 306 5.65 -15.00 -0.59
N ASP A 307 4.76 -14.04 -0.39
CA ASP A 307 3.42 -14.27 0.16
C ASP A 307 2.42 -14.60 -0.95
N PHE A 308 1.35 -15.30 -0.57
CA PHE A 308 0.22 -15.59 -1.45
C PHE A 308 -1.11 -15.15 -0.82
N VAL A 309 -1.52 -13.93 -1.14
CA VAL A 309 -2.70 -13.29 -0.54
C VAL A 309 -3.35 -12.32 -1.52
N HIS A 310 -4.66 -12.16 -1.41
CA HIS A 310 -5.39 -11.20 -2.23
C HIS A 310 -5.52 -9.83 -1.55
N ARG A 311 -5.63 -8.76 -2.36
CA ARG A 311 -5.88 -7.38 -1.86
C ARG A 311 -7.15 -7.22 -1.00
N TYR A 312 -8.12 -8.13 -1.13
CA TYR A 312 -9.30 -8.18 -0.27
C TYR A 312 -9.01 -9.12 0.88
N THR A 313 -8.03 -8.76 1.72
CA THR A 313 -7.47 -9.62 2.77
C THR A 313 -8.56 -10.21 3.65
N ASP A 314 -9.52 -9.38 4.08
CA ASP A 314 -10.55 -9.78 5.05
C ASP A 314 -11.51 -10.82 4.43
N ASP A 315 -12.00 -10.56 3.21
CA ASP A 315 -12.81 -11.51 2.45
C ASP A 315 -12.01 -12.79 2.08
N TYR A 316 -10.74 -12.62 1.73
CA TYR A 316 -9.85 -13.72 1.35
C TYR A 316 -9.66 -14.68 2.51
N PHE A 317 -9.27 -14.21 3.70
CA PHE A 317 -9.08 -15.06 4.87
C PHE A 317 -10.39 -15.58 5.46
N ALA A 318 -11.52 -14.88 5.26
CA ALA A 318 -12.84 -15.38 5.65
C ALA A 318 -13.41 -16.44 4.69
N SER A 319 -12.87 -16.55 3.47
CA SER A 319 -13.32 -17.55 2.50
C SER A 319 -13.02 -18.96 2.98
N ARG A 320 -13.97 -19.87 2.80
CA ARG A 320 -13.83 -21.30 3.18
C ARG A 320 -13.26 -22.17 2.05
N ARG A 321 -13.13 -21.61 0.84
CA ARG A 321 -12.70 -22.33 -0.34
C ARG A 321 -11.95 -21.42 -1.31
N TYR A 322 -10.89 -21.95 -1.89
CA TYR A 322 -10.05 -21.31 -2.89
C TYR A 322 -9.90 -22.26 -4.06
N THR A 323 -10.42 -21.91 -5.22
CA THR A 323 -10.44 -22.77 -6.41
C THR A 323 -9.53 -22.21 -7.48
N PHE A 324 -8.53 -22.99 -7.86
CA PHE A 324 -7.60 -22.73 -8.95
C PHE A 324 -8.19 -23.34 -10.22
N VAL A 325 -8.29 -22.54 -11.28
CA VAL A 325 -8.84 -22.92 -12.58
C VAL A 325 -7.72 -22.81 -13.60
N PHE A 326 -7.32 -23.95 -14.17
CA PHE A 326 -6.23 -24.07 -15.15
C PHE A 326 -6.74 -24.09 -16.59
N GLY A 327 -8.01 -24.49 -16.77
CA GLY A 327 -8.72 -24.54 -18.05
C GLY A 327 -10.22 -24.73 -17.82
N PRO A 328 -11.00 -25.04 -18.86
CA PRO A 328 -12.45 -25.25 -18.75
C PRO A 328 -12.83 -26.31 -17.70
N ASP A 329 -12.11 -27.43 -17.71
CA ASP A 329 -12.42 -28.63 -16.92
C ASP A 329 -11.42 -28.88 -15.79
N GLU A 330 -10.25 -28.26 -15.84
CA GLU A 330 -9.17 -28.52 -14.89
C GLU A 330 -9.20 -27.54 -13.71
N LYS A 331 -9.51 -28.09 -12.52
CA LYS A 331 -9.66 -27.32 -11.29
C LYS A 331 -9.04 -28.05 -10.10
N SER A 332 -8.40 -27.27 -9.23
CA SER A 332 -7.93 -27.72 -7.92
C SER A 332 -8.46 -26.80 -6.84
N SER A 333 -8.61 -27.27 -5.60
CA SER A 333 -9.16 -26.44 -4.53
C SER A 333 -8.47 -26.67 -3.20
N PHE A 334 -8.38 -25.60 -2.41
CA PHE A 334 -7.98 -25.63 -1.01
C PHE A 334 -9.15 -25.16 -0.14
N ASN A 335 -9.23 -25.70 1.08
CA ASN A 335 -10.23 -25.31 2.08
C ASN A 335 -9.67 -24.30 3.10
N ILE A 336 -8.37 -24.02 3.02
CA ILE A 336 -7.67 -23.01 3.79
C ILE A 336 -6.87 -22.13 2.82
N PRO A 337 -6.54 -20.87 3.18
CA PRO A 337 -5.73 -20.01 2.33
C PRO A 337 -4.40 -20.71 2.01
N PRO A 338 -4.07 -20.95 0.73
CA PRO A 338 -2.84 -21.63 0.35
C PRO A 338 -1.63 -20.71 0.52
N THR A 339 -0.49 -21.28 0.88
CA THR A 339 0.80 -20.57 0.87
C THR A 339 1.37 -20.50 -0.54
N SER A 340 2.35 -19.62 -0.76
CA SER A 340 3.09 -19.55 -2.04
C SER A 340 3.74 -20.89 -2.39
N ASN A 341 4.23 -21.65 -1.40
CA ASN A 341 4.79 -22.97 -1.61
C ASN A 341 3.73 -24.00 -2.06
N ASP A 342 2.54 -23.98 -1.44
CA ASP A 342 1.43 -24.86 -1.84
C ASP A 342 1.03 -24.59 -3.28
N VAL A 343 0.97 -23.31 -3.66
CA VAL A 343 0.67 -22.88 -5.02
C VAL A 343 1.76 -23.34 -5.98
N MET A 344 3.04 -23.18 -5.66
CA MET A 344 4.13 -23.62 -6.53
C MET A 344 4.16 -25.14 -6.74
N LYS A 345 3.89 -25.93 -5.69
CA LYS A 345 3.69 -27.37 -5.81
C LYS A 345 2.51 -27.72 -6.70
N LEU A 346 1.40 -27.00 -6.56
CA LEU A 346 0.23 -27.19 -7.39
C LEU A 346 0.53 -26.87 -8.87
N LEU A 347 1.18 -25.74 -9.14
CA LEU A 347 1.59 -25.37 -10.50
C LEU A 347 2.47 -26.46 -11.11
N ARG A 348 3.48 -26.96 -10.39
CA ARG A 348 4.37 -28.03 -10.89
C ARG A 348 3.62 -29.30 -11.25
N LYS A 349 2.65 -29.68 -10.40
CA LYS A 349 1.81 -30.85 -10.64
C LYS A 349 1.01 -30.72 -11.94
N HIS A 350 0.48 -29.53 -12.23
CA HIS A 350 -0.37 -29.30 -13.40
C HIS A 350 0.43 -29.00 -14.69
N PHE A 351 1.51 -28.24 -14.58
CA PHE A 351 2.27 -27.78 -15.74
C PHE A 351 3.38 -28.75 -16.16
N GLY A 352 3.95 -29.54 -15.23
CA GLY A 352 5.10 -30.41 -15.51
C GLY A 352 6.39 -29.61 -15.79
N TYR A 353 7.38 -30.21 -16.46
CA TYR A 353 8.59 -29.47 -16.82
C TYR A 353 8.33 -28.65 -18.09
N ILE A 354 8.33 -27.33 -17.95
CA ILE A 354 8.07 -26.39 -19.06
C ILE A 354 9.12 -25.28 -19.05
N SER A 355 9.30 -24.63 -20.22
CA SER A 355 10.18 -23.48 -20.37
C SER A 355 9.65 -22.23 -19.63
N GLU A 356 10.53 -21.25 -19.38
CA GLU A 356 10.15 -19.97 -18.75
C GLU A 356 9.05 -19.25 -19.52
N ASP A 357 9.17 -19.18 -20.85
CA ASP A 357 8.19 -18.49 -21.69
C ASP A 357 6.83 -19.17 -21.68
N GLU A 358 6.81 -20.51 -21.66
CA GLU A 358 5.58 -21.27 -21.53
C GLU A 358 4.96 -21.11 -20.13
N PHE A 359 5.79 -21.13 -19.09
CA PHE A 359 5.35 -20.87 -17.71
C PHE A 359 4.71 -19.51 -17.59
N ARG A 360 5.35 -18.46 -18.13
CA ARG A 360 4.82 -17.09 -18.12
C ARG A 360 3.46 -17.00 -18.80
N LYS A 361 3.26 -17.68 -19.93
CA LYS A 361 1.96 -17.72 -20.64
C LYS A 361 0.90 -18.43 -19.80
N LYS A 362 1.17 -19.68 -19.38
CA LYS A 362 0.23 -20.49 -18.61
C LYS A 362 -0.13 -19.87 -17.26
N LEU A 363 0.83 -19.22 -16.58
CA LEU A 363 0.58 -18.53 -15.31
C LEU A 363 -0.53 -17.48 -15.43
N PHE A 364 -0.64 -16.76 -16.54
CA PHE A 364 -1.69 -15.76 -16.74
C PHE A 364 -3.07 -16.37 -16.96
N GLU A 365 -3.13 -17.58 -17.49
CA GLU A 365 -4.37 -18.31 -17.77
C GLU A 365 -4.99 -18.87 -16.48
N VAL A 366 -4.17 -19.14 -15.47
CA VAL A 366 -4.65 -19.63 -14.17
C VAL A 366 -5.39 -18.54 -13.42
N LYS A 367 -6.63 -18.87 -13.04
CA LYS A 367 -7.47 -18.01 -12.20
C LYS A 367 -7.68 -18.62 -10.83
N VAL A 368 -7.73 -17.78 -9.81
CA VAL A 368 -8.04 -18.16 -8.44
C VAL A 368 -9.38 -17.57 -8.09
N ALA A 369 -10.29 -18.43 -7.64
CA ALA A 369 -11.63 -18.06 -7.23
C ALA A 369 -11.83 -18.26 -5.72
N PHE A 370 -12.45 -17.27 -5.07
CA PHE A 370 -12.82 -17.32 -3.65
C PHE A 370 -14.11 -16.54 -3.40
N LEU A 371 -14.68 -16.63 -2.21
CA LEU A 371 -15.90 -15.90 -1.85
C LEU A 371 -15.58 -14.48 -1.41
N ARG A 372 -16.24 -13.50 -2.02
CA ARG A 372 -16.13 -12.08 -1.68
C ARG A 372 -17.52 -11.50 -1.47
N LYS A 373 -17.81 -10.98 -0.27
CA LYS A 373 -19.14 -10.42 0.07
C LYS A 373 -20.31 -11.33 -0.35
N GLY A 374 -20.16 -12.64 -0.17
CA GLY A 374 -21.16 -13.65 -0.53
C GLY A 374 -21.26 -13.99 -2.03
N SER A 375 -20.40 -13.44 -2.89
CA SER A 375 -20.36 -13.73 -4.33
C SER A 375 -19.05 -14.41 -4.73
N HIS A 376 -19.10 -15.28 -5.75
CA HIS A 376 -17.89 -15.86 -6.32
C HIS A 376 -17.09 -14.77 -7.04
N PHE A 377 -15.84 -14.60 -6.63
CA PHE A 377 -14.89 -13.70 -7.23
C PHE A 377 -13.75 -14.52 -7.83
N SER A 378 -13.28 -14.15 -9.02
CA SER A 378 -12.19 -14.84 -9.71
C SER A 378 -11.25 -13.84 -10.38
N GLU A 379 -9.94 -14.00 -10.15
CA GLU A 379 -8.90 -13.13 -10.72
C GLU A 379 -7.66 -13.95 -11.07
N SER A 380 -6.77 -13.42 -11.92
CA SER A 380 -5.52 -14.10 -12.30
C SER A 380 -4.66 -14.39 -11.06
N ILE A 381 -4.06 -15.58 -11.02
CA ILE A 381 -3.17 -16.01 -9.93
C ILE A 381 -2.02 -15.03 -9.68
N PHE A 382 -1.54 -14.34 -10.72
CA PHE A 382 -0.44 -13.38 -10.62
C PHE A 382 -0.77 -12.16 -9.73
N LYS A 383 -2.05 -11.89 -9.46
CA LYS A 383 -2.50 -10.82 -8.56
C LYS A 383 -2.41 -11.18 -7.08
N PHE A 384 -2.15 -12.45 -6.76
CA PHE A 384 -2.05 -12.95 -5.39
C PHE A 384 -0.61 -13.06 -4.88
N PHE A 385 0.37 -13.08 -5.78
CA PHE A 385 1.77 -13.09 -5.38
C PHE A 385 2.21 -11.70 -4.92
N GLU A 386 2.73 -11.68 -3.71
CA GLU A 386 3.25 -10.51 -3.02
C GLU A 386 4.67 -10.76 -2.53
N GLY A 387 5.45 -9.70 -2.40
CA GLY A 387 6.82 -9.76 -1.93
C GLY A 387 7.70 -8.69 -2.54
N GLU A 388 9.00 -8.89 -2.41
CA GLU A 388 10.01 -7.91 -2.74
C GLU A 388 10.70 -8.24 -4.08
N VAL A 389 11.00 -7.20 -4.84
CA VAL A 389 11.88 -7.25 -6.01
C VAL A 389 12.94 -6.17 -5.85
N VAL A 390 14.20 -6.56 -5.94
CA VAL A 390 15.34 -5.65 -5.97
C VAL A 390 15.76 -5.48 -7.42
N ASP A 391 15.86 -4.24 -7.89
CA ASP A 391 16.37 -3.98 -9.24
C ASP A 391 17.90 -4.07 -9.31
N LYS A 392 18.46 -3.90 -10.51
CA LYS A 392 19.91 -4.01 -10.73
C LYS A 392 20.72 -2.90 -10.05
N GLN A 393 20.05 -1.84 -9.59
CA GLN A 393 20.63 -0.70 -8.90
C GLN A 393 20.52 -0.83 -7.38
N GLY A 394 20.02 -1.96 -6.87
CA GLY A 394 19.80 -2.17 -5.44
C GLY A 394 18.55 -1.46 -4.91
N CYS A 395 17.67 -0.95 -5.77
CA CYS A 395 16.42 -0.33 -5.31
C CYS A 395 15.39 -1.40 -4.97
N HIS A 396 14.82 -1.31 -3.77
CA HIS A 396 13.83 -2.24 -3.24
C HIS A 396 12.41 -1.82 -3.62
N TYR A 397 11.64 -2.75 -4.18
CA TYR A 397 10.24 -2.56 -4.54
C TYR A 397 9.38 -3.67 -3.93
N PHE A 398 8.22 -3.30 -3.40
CA PHE A 398 7.32 -4.22 -2.72
C PHE A 398 5.99 -4.33 -3.47
N LYS A 399 5.58 -5.54 -3.85
CA LYS A 399 4.25 -5.80 -4.39
C LYS A 399 3.32 -6.20 -3.25
N LEU A 400 2.43 -5.30 -2.86
CA LEU A 400 1.50 -5.48 -1.74
C LEU A 400 0.10 -4.99 -2.14
N GLY A 401 -0.93 -5.80 -1.88
CA GLY A 401 -2.30 -5.56 -2.32
C GLY A 401 -2.47 -5.51 -3.84
N GLY A 402 -1.58 -6.18 -4.59
CA GLY A 402 -1.51 -6.10 -6.05
C GLY A 402 -1.06 -4.74 -6.60
N ILE A 403 -0.44 -3.90 -5.76
CA ILE A 403 0.13 -2.60 -6.12
C ILE A 403 1.64 -2.65 -5.83
N TRP A 404 2.44 -2.04 -6.70
CA TRP A 404 3.87 -1.89 -6.50
C TRP A 404 4.18 -0.63 -5.71
N TRP A 405 5.02 -0.77 -4.70
CA TRP A 405 5.46 0.29 -3.80
C TRP A 405 6.98 0.42 -3.88
N SER A 406 7.48 1.65 -3.92
CA SER A 406 8.88 1.96 -3.68
C SER A 406 9.02 2.64 -2.33
N VAL A 407 10.15 2.39 -1.70
CA VAL A 407 10.53 3.01 -0.44
C VAL A 407 11.64 4.01 -0.72
N ARG A 408 11.48 5.26 -0.29
CA ARG A 408 12.50 6.30 -0.51
C ARG A 408 13.79 6.00 0.26
N ALA A 409 14.97 6.35 -0.25
CA ALA A 409 16.25 6.01 0.40
C ALA A 409 16.38 6.63 1.80
N GLU A 410 15.86 7.84 1.99
CA GLU A 410 15.84 8.57 3.26
C GLU A 410 15.08 7.82 4.36
N PHE A 411 14.18 6.92 3.97
CA PHE A 411 13.40 6.11 4.87
C PHE A 411 14.22 4.99 5.52
N PHE A 412 15.09 4.32 4.77
CA PHE A 412 15.93 3.24 5.31
C PHE A 412 16.86 3.79 6.39
N ILE A 413 17.36 5.01 6.21
CA ILE A 413 18.15 5.73 7.22
C ILE A 413 17.33 5.95 8.49
N LEU A 414 16.07 6.36 8.37
CA LEU A 414 15.20 6.62 9.53
C LEU A 414 14.79 5.32 10.25
N ILE A 415 14.47 4.25 9.52
CA ILE A 415 14.26 2.92 10.12
C ILE A 415 15.51 2.48 10.87
N GLN A 416 16.68 2.63 10.27
CA GLN A 416 17.94 2.25 10.89
C GLN A 416 18.18 3.04 12.18
N GLN A 417 17.99 4.36 12.16
CA GLN A 417 18.13 5.21 13.34
C GLN A 417 17.14 4.86 14.45
N ASP A 418 15.88 4.58 14.10
CA ASP A 418 14.87 4.17 15.08
C ASP A 418 15.18 2.77 15.65
N PHE A 419 15.65 1.84 14.82
CA PHE A 419 16.11 0.53 15.26
C PHE A 419 17.32 0.62 16.19
N GLU A 420 18.33 1.42 15.84
CA GLU A 420 19.50 1.70 16.68
C GLU A 420 19.09 2.33 18.02
N ARG A 421 18.13 3.28 18.00
CA ARG A 421 17.59 3.91 19.21
C ARG A 421 16.84 2.89 20.08
N LEU A 422 16.03 2.02 19.47
CA LEU A 422 15.31 0.95 20.17
C LEU A 422 16.26 -0.07 20.78
N LEU A 423 17.26 -0.53 20.02
CA LEU A 423 18.33 -1.40 20.52
C LEU A 423 19.05 -0.75 21.69
N THR A 424 19.43 0.51 21.56
CA THR A 424 20.10 1.27 22.62
C THR A 424 19.24 1.34 23.88
N ARG A 425 17.93 1.62 23.75
CA ARG A 425 17.00 1.60 24.89
C ARG A 425 16.88 0.22 25.55
N CYS A 426 16.77 -0.85 24.74
CA CYS A 426 16.69 -2.22 25.24
C CYS A 426 18.01 -2.69 25.89
N LEU A 427 19.15 -2.21 25.40
CA LEU A 427 20.48 -2.55 25.92
C LEU A 427 20.89 -1.71 27.13
N ILE A 428 20.33 -0.51 27.31
CA ILE A 428 20.67 0.41 28.42
C ILE A 428 19.69 0.32 29.58
N SER A 429 18.40 -0.02 29.36
CA SER A 429 17.43 -0.06 30.45
C SER A 429 17.53 -1.38 31.25
N GLN A 430 17.60 -1.29 32.57
CA GLN A 430 17.40 -2.42 33.51
C GLN A 430 15.91 -2.75 33.72
N ASP A 431 15.01 -2.12 32.97
CA ASP A 431 13.57 -2.23 33.14
C ASP A 431 13.04 -3.37 32.27
N GLU A 432 12.62 -4.47 32.90
CA GLU A 432 12.08 -5.67 32.24
C GLU A 432 10.82 -5.39 31.40
N THR A 433 10.22 -4.19 31.53
CA THR A 433 9.08 -3.74 30.72
C THR A 433 9.46 -3.17 29.36
N ALA A 434 10.74 -2.87 29.11
CA ALA A 434 11.29 -2.48 27.80
C ALA A 434 11.51 -3.71 26.91
N GLN A 435 10.51 -4.58 26.80
CA GLN A 435 10.54 -5.67 25.83
C GLN A 435 10.30 -5.09 24.43
N LEU A 436 10.98 -5.67 23.43
CA LEU A 436 10.65 -5.48 22.02
C LEU A 436 9.16 -5.85 21.82
N LYS A 437 8.26 -4.86 21.87
CA LYS A 437 6.82 -5.05 21.62
C LYS A 437 6.54 -5.54 20.19
N ARG A 438 7.51 -5.38 19.27
CA ARG A 438 7.46 -5.88 17.90
C ARG A 438 8.47 -7.02 17.73
N LEU A 439 7.96 -8.23 17.51
CA LEU A 439 8.73 -9.33 16.94
C LEU A 439 9.05 -8.97 15.48
N TRP A 440 10.29 -8.52 15.24
CA TRP A 440 10.83 -8.28 13.90
C TRP A 440 10.96 -9.56 13.06
N LEU A 441 10.74 -10.73 13.67
CA LEU A 441 10.76 -12.04 13.00
C LEU A 441 9.38 -12.70 13.08
N PRO A 442 8.95 -13.44 12.04
CA PRO A 442 7.74 -14.24 12.10
C PRO A 442 7.85 -15.23 13.27
N SER A 443 6.86 -15.23 14.16
CA SER A 443 6.83 -16.09 15.36
C SER A 443 6.93 -17.59 15.06
N LYS A 444 6.72 -18.00 13.80
CA LYS A 444 6.83 -19.39 13.35
C LYS A 444 8.28 -19.90 13.26
N ASP A 445 9.27 -19.03 13.08
CA ASP A 445 10.69 -19.44 13.05
C ASP A 445 11.32 -19.51 14.45
N LEU A 446 10.71 -18.87 15.44
CA LEU A 446 11.10 -18.98 16.86
C LEU A 446 10.53 -20.24 17.53
N ALA A 447 9.44 -20.80 17.01
CA ALA A 447 8.80 -22.00 17.56
C ALA A 447 9.57 -23.30 17.27
N GLY A 448 10.56 -23.26 16.37
CA GLY A 448 11.41 -24.42 16.02
C GLY A 448 12.82 -24.40 16.60
N PHE A 449 13.27 -23.28 17.18
CA PHE A 449 14.63 -23.19 17.73
C PHE A 449 14.67 -23.72 19.16
N THR A 450 15.02 -25.00 19.32
CA THR A 450 15.31 -25.53 20.65
C THR A 450 16.74 -25.18 21.07
N ARG A 451 16.98 -25.08 22.37
CA ARG A 451 18.32 -24.87 22.95
C ARG A 451 19.34 -25.92 22.46
N THR A 452 18.87 -27.11 22.14
CA THR A 452 19.63 -28.22 21.56
C THR A 452 20.05 -28.00 20.10
N ASP A 453 19.29 -27.22 19.32
CA ASP A 453 19.68 -26.84 17.95
C ASP A 453 20.78 -25.78 17.99
N PHE A 454 20.75 -24.89 18.99
CA PHE A 454 21.79 -23.87 19.21
C PHE A 454 23.16 -24.50 19.51
N GLU A 455 23.20 -25.56 20.32
CA GLU A 455 24.44 -26.23 20.72
C GLU A 455 25.10 -26.99 19.55
N LYS A 456 24.32 -27.51 18.60
CA LYS A 456 24.84 -28.19 17.39
C LYS A 456 25.46 -27.23 16.38
N THR A 457 24.84 -26.06 16.14
CA THR A 457 25.34 -25.09 15.15
C THR A 457 26.60 -24.35 15.62
N THR A 458 26.84 -24.29 16.93
CA THR A 458 28.06 -23.67 17.50
C THR A 458 29.31 -24.57 17.52
N GLN A 459 29.23 -25.84 17.14
CA GLN A 459 30.42 -26.70 17.11
C GLN A 459 31.28 -26.56 15.84
N GLU A 460 30.77 -26.00 14.74
CA GLU A 460 31.48 -26.03 13.44
C GLU A 460 32.14 -24.71 12.92
N PRO A 461 32.36 -23.66 13.73
CA PRO A 461 33.43 -22.71 13.38
C PRO A 461 34.38 -22.30 14.50
N LEU A 462 34.36 -22.95 15.69
CA LEU A 462 35.26 -22.59 16.79
C LEU A 462 36.70 -23.12 16.62
N GLU A 463 36.94 -24.12 15.78
CA GLU A 463 38.30 -24.60 15.52
C GLU A 463 39.11 -23.63 14.64
N ALA A 464 38.47 -22.94 13.68
CA ALA A 464 39.14 -21.98 12.80
C ALA A 464 39.57 -20.68 13.51
N VAL A 465 38.83 -20.24 14.53
CA VAL A 465 39.12 -19.00 15.26
C VAL A 465 40.13 -19.21 16.40
N SER A 466 40.27 -20.44 16.91
CA SER A 466 41.26 -20.77 17.96
C SER A 466 42.72 -20.79 17.45
N GLY A 467 42.92 -21.04 16.14
CA GLY A 467 44.25 -21.09 15.51
C GLY A 467 44.91 -19.73 15.31
N GLN A 468 44.13 -18.65 15.14
CA GLN A 468 44.67 -17.31 14.90
C GLN A 468 44.98 -16.52 16.18
N LEU A 469 44.43 -16.91 17.33
CA LEU A 469 44.74 -16.29 18.63
C LEU A 469 45.92 -16.94 19.38
N LYS A 470 46.48 -18.06 18.89
CA LYS A 470 47.68 -18.70 19.47
C LYS A 470 49.02 -18.20 18.92
N ARG A 471 49.05 -17.20 18.02
CA ARG A 471 50.29 -16.67 17.41
C ARG A 471 50.75 -15.28 17.88
N LYS A 472 50.10 -14.68 18.88
CA LYS A 472 50.63 -13.48 19.57
C LYS A 472 50.68 -13.71 21.08
N GLY A 473 51.83 -14.18 21.56
CA GLY A 473 52.07 -14.38 22.99
C GLY A 473 53.27 -15.26 23.30
N ARG A 474 54.45 -14.93 22.77
CA ARG A 474 55.73 -15.40 23.33
C ARG A 474 56.57 -14.19 23.71
N GLY A 475 56.72 -13.98 25.01
CA GLY A 475 57.64 -13.04 25.64
C GLY A 475 57.66 -13.26 27.15
N SER A 476 58.71 -13.99 27.63
CA SER A 476 59.36 -14.02 28.97
C SER A 476 58.49 -13.77 30.22
N VAL A 477 58.22 -14.73 31.12
CA VAL A 477 59.05 -15.42 32.15
C VAL A 477 59.63 -14.51 33.26
N GLY A 478 59.19 -14.73 34.51
CA GLY A 478 59.94 -14.42 35.74
C GLY A 478 59.11 -14.25 37.04
N SER A 479 59.02 -15.34 37.85
CA SER A 479 59.10 -15.45 39.34
C SER A 479 58.27 -14.52 40.29
N THR A 480 57.73 -14.87 41.46
CA THR A 480 57.98 -15.93 42.49
C THR A 480 56.80 -15.97 43.51
N ASP A 481 56.77 -17.00 44.37
CA ASP A 481 55.83 -17.41 45.45
C ASP A 481 55.20 -16.33 46.38
N ASP A 482 53.99 -16.54 46.94
CA ASP A 482 53.73 -17.32 48.19
C ASP A 482 52.31 -17.11 48.82
N SER A 483 51.77 -18.18 49.44
CA SER A 483 50.76 -18.23 50.54
C SER A 483 49.23 -17.98 50.34
N ILE A 484 48.41 -18.86 50.94
CA ILE A 484 46.91 -18.93 51.09
C ILE A 484 46.65 -19.17 52.61
N PRO A 485 45.59 -18.72 53.36
CA PRO A 485 44.13 -18.90 53.13
C PRO A 485 43.19 -17.81 53.78
N PRO A 486 41.87 -18.04 54.05
CA PRO A 486 40.75 -18.17 53.11
C PRO A 486 39.54 -17.23 53.41
N HIS A 487 38.54 -17.29 52.52
CA HIS A 487 37.14 -16.84 52.64
C HIS A 487 36.79 -15.34 52.53
N THR A 488 36.22 -14.97 51.37
CA THR A 488 34.77 -14.68 51.29
C THR A 488 34.26 -14.93 49.88
N LYS A 489 33.19 -15.74 49.79
CA LYS A 489 32.46 -16.03 48.56
C LYS A 489 31.78 -14.76 48.06
N LYS A 490 32.19 -14.25 46.89
CA LYS A 490 31.35 -13.57 45.88
C LYS A 490 32.24 -13.21 44.67
N SER A 491 31.66 -13.18 43.47
CA SER A 491 32.26 -12.61 42.24
C SER A 491 33.28 -13.45 41.44
N LYS A 492 32.85 -14.59 40.88
CA LYS A 492 33.40 -15.12 39.60
C LYS A 492 32.35 -15.41 38.53
N LYS A 493 31.06 -15.48 38.89
CA LYS A 493 29.97 -15.62 37.91
C LYS A 493 29.69 -14.32 37.15
N THR A 494 29.79 -13.16 37.82
CA THR A 494 29.47 -11.86 37.22
C THR A 494 30.51 -11.41 36.19
N LEU A 495 31.80 -11.65 36.44
CA LEU A 495 32.88 -11.28 35.50
C LEU A 495 32.96 -12.22 34.28
N PHE A 496 32.52 -13.49 34.43
CA PHE A 496 32.43 -14.44 33.32
C PHE A 496 31.16 -14.24 32.49
N LEU A 497 30.07 -13.75 33.09
CA LEU A 497 28.88 -13.31 32.36
C LEU A 497 29.17 -12.04 31.55
N TRP A 498 29.86 -11.05 32.13
CA TRP A 498 30.20 -9.81 31.42
C TRP A 498 31.14 -10.01 30.22
N LYS A 499 32.20 -10.83 30.36
CA LYS A 499 33.08 -11.14 29.20
C LYS A 499 32.42 -12.04 28.15
N LYS A 500 31.45 -12.86 28.56
CA LYS A 500 30.68 -13.71 27.63
C LYS A 500 29.57 -12.92 26.93
N GLU A 501 28.98 -11.92 27.58
CA GLU A 501 28.05 -10.93 27.01
C GLU A 501 28.76 -9.92 26.10
N GLU A 502 29.97 -9.44 26.43
CA GLU A 502 30.79 -8.62 25.51
C GLU A 502 31.22 -9.39 24.27
N PHE A 503 31.57 -10.67 24.41
CA PHE A 503 31.87 -11.55 23.27
C PHE A 503 30.60 -11.84 22.44
N TYR A 504 29.45 -12.04 23.10
CA TYR A 504 28.15 -12.20 22.45
C TYR A 504 27.70 -10.93 21.72
N LEU A 505 27.89 -9.76 22.31
CA LEU A 505 27.59 -8.48 21.69
C LEU A 505 28.54 -8.20 20.55
N ARG A 506 29.84 -8.58 20.62
CA ARG A 506 30.77 -8.48 19.48
C ARG A 506 30.43 -9.43 18.34
N GLN A 507 30.13 -10.70 18.60
CA GLN A 507 29.72 -11.63 17.55
C GLN A 507 28.34 -11.31 16.98
N LYS A 508 27.40 -10.80 17.79
CA LYS A 508 26.09 -10.33 17.32
C LYS A 508 26.21 -9.00 16.58
N LYS A 509 27.18 -8.14 16.93
CA LYS A 509 27.56 -6.96 16.15
C LYS A 509 28.16 -7.37 14.81
N GLU A 510 28.97 -8.42 14.74
CA GLU A 510 29.49 -8.95 13.47
C GLU A 510 28.43 -9.67 12.63
N ASN A 511 27.44 -10.33 13.25
CA ASN A 511 26.33 -10.99 12.56
C ASN A 511 25.25 -10.00 12.09
N ILE A 512 24.97 -8.97 12.90
CA ILE A 512 24.13 -7.83 12.50
C ILE A 512 24.89 -6.95 11.50
N LEU A 513 26.20 -6.76 11.62
CA LEU A 513 27.01 -6.06 10.61
C LEU A 513 27.15 -6.85 9.32
N SER A 514 27.07 -8.19 9.32
CA SER A 514 27.04 -8.99 8.09
C SER A 514 25.64 -9.04 7.47
N GLN A 515 24.58 -8.95 8.27
CA GLN A 515 23.22 -8.70 7.76
C GLN A 515 23.03 -7.24 7.28
N ILE A 516 23.71 -6.28 7.90
CA ILE A 516 23.79 -4.87 7.44
C ILE A 516 24.72 -4.76 6.23
N LEU A 517 25.80 -5.55 6.12
CA LEU A 517 26.63 -5.63 4.90
C LEU A 517 25.83 -6.21 3.73
N PHE A 518 24.85 -7.09 4.02
CA PHE A 518 23.91 -7.60 3.02
C PHE A 518 22.86 -6.57 2.58
N LEU A 519 22.73 -5.45 3.31
CA LEU A 519 22.01 -4.23 2.91
C LEU A 519 22.97 -3.15 2.37
N TRP A 520 24.25 -3.47 2.21
CA TRP A 520 25.33 -2.57 1.75
C TRP A 520 26.01 -3.03 0.45
N ILE A 521 25.47 -4.06 -0.19
CA ILE A 521 25.72 -4.47 -1.58
C ILE A 521 24.36 -4.50 -2.28
#